data_AF-A0A1M6GAL4-F1
#
_entry.id   AF-A0A1M6GAL4-F1
#
_cell.length_a   1.000
_cell.length_b   1.000
_cell.length_c   1.000
_cell.angle_alpha   90.00
_cell.angle_beta   90.00
_cell.angle_gamma   90.00
#
_symmetry.space_group_name_H-M   'P 1'
#
loop_
_entity.id
_entity.type
_entity.pdbx_description
1 polymer ?
#
loop_
_entity_poly.entity_id
_entity_poly.type
_entity_poly.pdbx_seq_one_letter_code
_entity_poly.pdbx_strand_id
1 'polypeptide(L)'
;MLDIAFAKPALPESGALVLPLAEEDLGGGLVGEWDRLLGGSLARGLAAAEFKGRKGQVVTLFAPGGGLSRLVLVGLGKREALDAGGAEAAGGHAVAALGKEGIASIDARAIGGWAGAPADIALGAALRAWRFDRYRTKEKPEDKPRLTGVKVLCDDPPAAKGEWAARRAVADGVFLTRELVSEPANILNPPEFADRLRKLEKLGVEVEVFGQKDLEKLGFGAMLCVSQGSAQPPRMVVMRWNGTDQKKRDSKPIAFIGKGVTFDTGGISIKPAGGMEDMKWDMAGAGVVSGLMMALAGRRAKVDVVGLVGLVENMPSGTATRPGDVVTSYSGQTIEVINTDAEGRLVLADVLSYCKKRFDPAFMVNLATLTGAIIVALGNEHAGLFSNDDDLAKRIEEAGKSVGELAWRMPLGEAYDRQIRSDIADMKNVGGGRAGGSITAAQFLQRFVEGCPWAHLDIAGVAWGGKDQPTVPKGATAWGVRLLDRLVAEHHEGRQAQPAPAPAETEEAAVSGAGSASPAVLAEGTPGSEAPLPAPDLPARPAAEPAPAPRGTRRPATRRPRR
;
A
#
# COMPACT_ATOMS: atom_id res chain seq x y z
N MET A 1 1.24 -20.00 6.51
CA MET A 1 2.06 -19.17 5.60
C MET A 1 2.77 -20.11 4.65
N LEU A 2 3.07 -19.66 3.43
CA LEU A 2 3.78 -20.48 2.45
C LEU A 2 5.21 -20.80 2.96
N ASP A 3 5.59 -22.07 2.92
CA ASP A 3 6.94 -22.51 3.27
C ASP A 3 7.88 -22.24 2.09
N ILE A 4 8.88 -21.38 2.30
CA ILE A 4 9.87 -21.01 1.27
C ILE A 4 11.19 -21.70 1.57
N ALA A 5 11.74 -22.39 0.56
CA ALA A 5 13.07 -22.98 0.60
C ALA A 5 13.89 -22.57 -0.63
N PHE A 6 15.21 -22.54 -0.48
CA PHE A 6 16.15 -22.28 -1.58
C PHE A 6 16.97 -23.54 -1.86
N ALA A 7 17.17 -23.88 -3.13
CA ALA A 7 17.92 -25.06 -3.53
C ALA A 7 18.70 -24.83 -4.83
N LYS A 8 19.69 -25.68 -5.08
CA LYS A 8 20.39 -25.70 -6.38
C LYS A 8 19.40 -26.13 -7.48
N PRO A 9 19.62 -25.69 -8.73
CA PRO A 9 18.78 -26.11 -9.85
C PRO A 9 18.82 -27.63 -10.04
N ALA A 10 17.64 -28.24 -9.99
CA ALA A 10 17.42 -29.65 -10.24
C ALA A 10 15.96 -29.85 -10.66
N LEU A 11 15.71 -30.84 -11.51
CA LEU A 11 14.34 -31.21 -11.90
C LEU A 11 13.56 -31.66 -10.64
N PRO A 12 12.41 -31.04 -10.33
CA PRO A 12 11.58 -31.49 -9.22
C PRO A 12 11.05 -32.91 -9.43
N GLU A 13 11.03 -33.72 -8.37
CA GLU A 13 10.54 -35.11 -8.43
C GLU A 13 9.04 -35.21 -8.72
N SER A 14 8.26 -34.19 -8.34
CA SER A 14 6.82 -34.10 -8.57
C SER A 14 6.32 -32.65 -8.43
N GLY A 15 5.07 -32.41 -8.80
CA GLY A 15 4.41 -31.11 -8.69
C GLY A 15 4.69 -30.20 -9.89
N ALA A 16 4.76 -28.90 -9.64
CA ALA A 16 4.93 -27.89 -10.68
C ALA A 16 6.37 -27.34 -10.75
N LEU A 17 6.83 -27.07 -11.96
CA LEU A 17 7.97 -26.18 -12.21
C LEU A 17 7.46 -24.86 -12.79
N VAL A 18 8.03 -23.76 -12.33
CA VAL A 18 7.79 -22.42 -12.86
C VAL A 18 9.08 -21.89 -13.44
N LEU A 19 9.02 -21.41 -14.68
CA LEU A 19 10.10 -20.73 -15.39
C LEU A 19 9.67 -19.29 -15.69
N PRO A 20 10.05 -18.33 -14.83
CA PRO A 20 10.11 -16.94 -15.22
C PRO A 20 11.14 -16.78 -16.35
N LEU A 21 10.78 -16.14 -17.45
CA LEU A 21 11.63 -15.98 -18.64
C LEU A 21 11.51 -14.56 -19.19
N ALA A 22 12.65 -13.91 -19.42
CA ALA A 22 12.73 -12.66 -20.17
C ALA A 22 12.64 -12.94 -21.68
N GLU A 23 12.40 -11.89 -22.47
CA GLU A 23 12.33 -11.99 -23.94
C GLU A 23 13.61 -12.60 -24.53
N GLU A 24 14.76 -12.25 -23.93
CA GLU A 24 16.09 -12.68 -24.33
C GLU A 24 16.39 -14.16 -23.99
N ASP A 25 15.63 -14.77 -23.07
CA ASP A 25 15.86 -16.15 -22.63
C ASP A 25 15.34 -17.20 -23.60
N LEU A 26 14.42 -16.83 -24.51
CA LEU A 26 13.68 -17.76 -25.36
C LEU A 26 14.55 -18.52 -26.37
N GLY A 27 15.72 -17.97 -26.72
CA GLY A 27 16.75 -18.65 -27.52
C GLY A 27 17.98 -19.08 -26.71
N GLY A 28 17.93 -18.95 -25.38
CA GLY A 28 19.08 -19.04 -24.50
C GLY A 28 19.35 -20.42 -23.88
N GLY A 29 20.45 -20.52 -23.15
CA GLY A 29 20.93 -21.76 -22.53
C GLY A 29 20.00 -22.34 -21.46
N LEU A 30 19.28 -21.49 -20.72
CA LEU A 30 18.37 -21.94 -19.64
C LEU A 30 17.16 -22.71 -20.20
N VAL A 31 16.54 -22.20 -21.27
CA VAL A 31 15.43 -22.88 -21.96
C VAL A 31 15.90 -24.21 -22.52
N GLY A 32 17.08 -24.25 -23.16
CA GLY A 32 17.65 -25.50 -23.68
C GLY A 32 18.01 -26.53 -22.61
N GLU A 33 18.48 -26.09 -21.44
CA GLU A 33 18.73 -26.97 -20.27
C GLU A 33 17.45 -27.68 -19.84
N TRP A 34 16.39 -26.91 -19.57
CA TRP A 34 15.10 -27.46 -19.15
C TRP A 34 14.41 -28.29 -20.24
N ASP A 35 14.50 -27.86 -21.50
CA ASP A 35 13.87 -28.58 -22.62
C ASP A 35 14.47 -29.98 -22.82
N ARG A 36 15.79 -30.15 -22.60
CA ARG A 36 16.44 -31.48 -22.60
C ARG A 36 15.91 -32.38 -21.49
N LEU A 37 15.73 -31.84 -20.28
CA LEU A 37 15.18 -32.58 -19.15
C LEU A 37 13.71 -32.96 -19.35
N LEU A 38 12.98 -32.19 -20.16
CA LEU A 38 11.55 -32.38 -20.44
C LEU A 38 11.26 -33.03 -21.80
N GLY A 39 12.26 -33.52 -22.52
CA GLY A 39 12.07 -34.24 -23.79
C GLY A 39 11.49 -33.38 -24.92
N GLY A 40 11.87 -32.11 -25.00
CA GLY A 40 11.45 -31.19 -26.06
C GLY A 40 10.06 -30.56 -25.88
N SER A 41 9.39 -30.82 -24.76
CA SER A 41 8.03 -30.33 -24.53
C SER A 41 7.96 -28.83 -24.28
N LEU A 42 9.02 -28.23 -23.70
CA LEU A 42 9.09 -26.80 -23.45
C LEU A 42 9.18 -26.04 -24.76
N ALA A 43 10.07 -26.42 -25.69
CA ALA A 43 10.20 -25.77 -26.99
C ALA A 43 8.90 -25.87 -27.81
N ARG A 44 8.27 -27.05 -27.85
CA ARG A 44 6.95 -27.23 -28.50
C ARG A 44 5.87 -26.37 -27.85
N GLY A 45 5.85 -26.30 -26.52
CA GLY A 45 4.90 -25.50 -25.76
C GLY A 45 5.06 -24.00 -25.97
N LEU A 46 6.30 -23.50 -25.97
CA LEU A 46 6.63 -22.10 -26.28
C LEU A 46 6.12 -21.69 -27.66
N ALA A 47 6.38 -22.53 -28.67
CA ALA A 47 5.92 -22.29 -30.03
C ALA A 47 4.39 -22.33 -30.15
N ALA A 48 3.74 -23.37 -29.60
CA ALA A 48 2.29 -23.55 -29.69
C ALA A 48 1.50 -22.47 -28.93
N ALA A 49 2.03 -21.99 -27.81
CA ALA A 49 1.41 -20.95 -27.00
C ALA A 49 1.80 -19.52 -27.44
N GLU A 50 2.60 -19.39 -28.50
CA GLU A 50 3.19 -18.13 -28.97
C GLU A 50 3.80 -17.31 -27.81
N PHE A 51 4.49 -17.99 -26.89
CA PHE A 51 5.08 -17.32 -25.74
C PHE A 51 6.23 -16.42 -26.18
N LYS A 52 6.14 -15.13 -25.86
CA LYS A 52 7.12 -14.11 -26.27
C LYS A 52 7.89 -13.52 -25.08
N GLY A 53 7.66 -14.02 -23.86
CA GLY A 53 8.34 -13.48 -22.67
C GLY A 53 7.81 -12.11 -22.23
N ARG A 54 6.70 -11.62 -22.81
CA ARG A 54 6.13 -10.31 -22.48
C ARG A 54 5.80 -10.21 -20.99
N LYS A 55 6.01 -9.03 -20.39
CA LYS A 55 5.76 -8.80 -18.96
C LYS A 55 4.34 -9.23 -18.57
N GLY A 56 4.25 -10.17 -17.63
CA GLY A 56 2.97 -10.71 -17.12
C GLY A 56 2.29 -11.76 -18.01
N GLN A 57 2.88 -12.14 -19.15
CA GLN A 57 2.38 -13.25 -19.96
C GLN A 57 2.53 -14.56 -19.18
N VAL A 58 1.44 -15.32 -19.04
CA VAL A 58 1.46 -16.60 -18.34
C VAL A 58 0.96 -17.71 -19.26
N VAL A 59 1.72 -18.81 -19.33
CA VAL A 59 1.34 -20.02 -20.07
C VAL A 59 1.53 -21.22 -19.15
N THR A 60 0.54 -22.11 -19.12
CA THR A 60 0.63 -23.37 -18.36
C THR A 60 0.59 -24.54 -19.32
N LEU A 61 1.65 -25.35 -19.31
CA LEU A 61 1.70 -26.65 -19.97
C LEU A 61 1.36 -27.74 -18.96
N PHE A 62 0.40 -28.59 -19.28
CA PHE A 62 -0.01 -29.70 -18.42
C PHE A 62 0.76 -30.97 -18.77
N ALA A 63 1.22 -31.69 -17.74
CA ALA A 63 2.00 -32.93 -17.87
C ALA A 63 3.15 -32.84 -18.91
N PRO A 64 4.09 -31.90 -18.77
CA PRO A 64 5.16 -31.65 -19.75
C PRO A 64 6.19 -32.79 -19.84
N GLY A 65 6.11 -33.82 -18.99
CA GLY A 65 7.13 -34.85 -18.84
C GLY A 65 7.97 -34.63 -17.58
N GLY A 66 8.98 -35.49 -17.37
CA GLY A 66 9.89 -35.38 -16.22
C GLY A 66 9.24 -35.58 -14.85
N GLY A 67 8.04 -36.19 -14.79
CA GLY A 67 7.29 -36.38 -13.53
C GLY A 67 6.50 -35.15 -13.06
N LEU A 68 6.54 -34.04 -13.81
CA LEU A 68 5.83 -32.80 -13.45
C LEU A 68 4.33 -32.88 -13.82
N SER A 69 3.49 -32.36 -12.94
CA SER A 69 2.05 -32.17 -13.21
C SER A 69 1.81 -30.98 -14.15
N ARG A 70 2.67 -29.94 -14.05
CA ARG A 70 2.61 -28.74 -14.88
C ARG A 70 3.97 -28.05 -15.00
N LEU A 71 4.13 -27.30 -16.09
CA LEU A 71 5.16 -26.29 -16.28
C LEU A 71 4.48 -24.94 -16.51
N VAL A 72 4.77 -23.97 -15.66
CA VAL A 72 4.25 -22.60 -15.76
C VAL A 72 5.34 -21.69 -16.29
N LEU A 73 5.07 -20.97 -17.35
CA LEU A 73 5.94 -19.95 -17.92
C LEU A 73 5.42 -18.57 -17.49
N VAL A 74 6.31 -17.71 -17.00
CA VAL A 74 5.96 -16.33 -16.60
C VAL A 74 6.86 -15.36 -17.34
N GLY A 75 6.29 -14.49 -18.17
CA GLY A 75 7.04 -13.51 -18.93
C GLY A 75 7.51 -12.35 -18.05
N LEU A 76 8.82 -12.11 -18.06
CA LEU A 76 9.46 -11.04 -17.29
C LEU A 76 9.48 -9.70 -18.06
N GLY A 77 9.24 -9.73 -19.36
CA GLY A 77 9.52 -8.63 -20.28
C GLY A 77 10.99 -8.57 -20.64
N LYS A 78 11.46 -7.40 -21.05
CA LYS A 78 12.87 -7.16 -21.35
C LYS A 78 13.73 -7.22 -20.09
N ARG A 79 14.86 -7.90 -20.16
CA ARG A 79 15.79 -8.06 -19.02
C ARG A 79 16.28 -6.73 -18.46
N GLU A 80 16.55 -5.75 -19.31
CA GLU A 80 17.04 -4.41 -18.93
C GLU A 80 16.04 -3.61 -18.07
N ALA A 81 14.75 -3.93 -18.16
CA ALA A 81 13.68 -3.25 -17.42
C ALA A 81 13.24 -4.04 -16.17
N LEU A 82 13.91 -5.15 -15.85
CA LEU A 82 13.56 -6.00 -14.72
C LEU A 82 14.16 -5.45 -13.43
N ASP A 83 13.31 -5.23 -12.44
CA ASP A 83 13.66 -4.76 -11.10
C ASP A 83 13.09 -5.72 -10.02
N ALA A 84 13.30 -5.38 -8.74
CA ALA A 84 12.77 -6.14 -7.63
C ALA A 84 11.22 -6.27 -7.68
N GLY A 85 10.51 -5.20 -8.05
CA GLY A 85 9.05 -5.22 -8.21
C GLY A 85 8.59 -6.17 -9.32
N GLY A 86 9.31 -6.23 -10.42
CA GLY A 86 9.09 -7.19 -11.50
C GLY A 86 9.34 -8.64 -11.07
N ALA A 87 10.39 -8.89 -10.28
CA ALA A 87 10.66 -10.21 -9.70
C ALA A 87 9.55 -10.64 -8.74
N GLU A 88 9.09 -9.75 -7.86
CA GLU A 88 7.95 -10.01 -6.98
C GLU A 88 6.66 -10.29 -7.78
N ALA A 89 6.37 -9.47 -8.79
CA ALA A 89 5.21 -9.69 -9.65
C ALA A 89 5.26 -11.06 -10.33
N ALA A 90 6.44 -11.51 -10.79
CA ALA A 90 6.63 -12.83 -11.38
C ALA A 90 6.30 -13.96 -10.38
N GLY A 91 6.71 -13.83 -9.13
CA GLY A 91 6.35 -14.79 -8.06
C GLY A 91 4.85 -14.80 -7.77
N GLY A 92 4.23 -13.64 -7.85
CA GLY A 92 2.78 -13.48 -7.77
C GLY A 92 2.04 -14.19 -8.90
N HIS A 93 2.44 -13.92 -10.15
CA HIS A 93 1.89 -14.59 -11.33
C HIS A 93 2.09 -16.11 -11.27
N ALA A 94 3.25 -16.56 -10.79
CA ALA A 94 3.54 -17.96 -10.55
C ALA A 94 2.48 -18.59 -9.63
N VAL A 95 2.32 -18.05 -8.41
CA VAL A 95 1.35 -18.59 -7.44
C VAL A 95 -0.08 -18.55 -7.96
N ALA A 96 -0.48 -17.51 -8.68
CA ALA A 96 -1.79 -17.45 -9.31
C ALA A 96 -2.03 -18.58 -10.33
N ALA A 97 -0.99 -18.98 -11.07
CA ALA A 97 -1.05 -20.00 -12.12
C ALA A 97 -0.87 -21.45 -11.61
N LEU A 98 -0.34 -21.62 -10.39
CA LEU A 98 -0.13 -22.93 -9.77
C LEU A 98 -1.44 -23.66 -9.42
N GLY A 99 -2.59 -22.99 -9.40
CA GLY A 99 -3.89 -23.62 -9.20
C GLY A 99 -3.96 -24.45 -7.89
N LYS A 100 -4.16 -25.77 -8.01
CA LYS A 100 -4.33 -26.71 -6.88
C LYS A 100 -3.09 -27.57 -6.59
N GLU A 101 -1.89 -27.11 -6.95
CA GLU A 101 -0.66 -27.82 -6.61
C GLU A 101 -0.39 -27.77 -5.10
N GLY A 102 0.19 -28.85 -4.58
CA GLY A 102 0.63 -28.92 -3.18
C GLY A 102 1.97 -28.23 -2.96
N ILE A 103 2.91 -28.47 -3.87
CA ILE A 103 4.28 -27.96 -3.82
C ILE A 103 4.67 -27.53 -5.24
N ALA A 104 5.44 -26.46 -5.35
CA ALA A 104 6.00 -26.01 -6.62
C ALA A 104 7.47 -25.60 -6.48
N SER A 105 8.19 -25.65 -7.60
CA SER A 105 9.53 -25.07 -7.70
C SER A 105 9.52 -23.91 -8.69
N ILE A 106 10.26 -22.84 -8.38
CA ILE A 106 10.42 -21.68 -9.27
C ILE A 106 11.91 -21.55 -9.58
N ASP A 107 12.29 -21.59 -10.85
CA ASP A 107 13.68 -21.32 -11.24
C ASP A 107 13.94 -19.81 -11.35
N ALA A 108 14.70 -19.27 -10.41
CA ALA A 108 15.01 -17.84 -10.36
C ALA A 108 16.23 -17.47 -11.21
N ARG A 109 16.92 -18.40 -11.89
CA ARG A 109 18.16 -18.09 -12.64
C ARG A 109 17.96 -17.10 -13.79
N ALA A 110 16.77 -17.06 -14.38
CA ALA A 110 16.42 -16.05 -15.38
C ALA A 110 16.26 -14.65 -14.77
N ILE A 111 15.88 -14.57 -13.49
CA ILE A 111 15.71 -13.34 -12.72
C ILE A 111 17.09 -12.99 -12.15
N GLY A 112 17.82 -12.14 -12.85
CA GLY A 112 19.23 -11.90 -12.57
C GLY A 112 19.63 -10.44 -12.71
N GLY A 113 20.77 -10.11 -12.11
CA GLY A 113 21.35 -8.76 -12.11
C GLY A 113 21.67 -8.25 -10.69
N TRP A 114 21.15 -8.91 -9.64
CA TRP A 114 21.44 -8.59 -8.25
C TRP A 114 21.26 -9.81 -7.33
N ALA A 115 21.95 -9.81 -6.17
CA ALA A 115 21.96 -10.94 -5.24
C ALA A 115 20.59 -11.27 -4.62
N GLY A 116 19.72 -10.27 -4.48
CA GLY A 116 18.39 -10.39 -3.85
C GLY A 116 17.30 -11.01 -4.72
N ALA A 117 17.53 -11.20 -6.03
CA ALA A 117 16.50 -11.60 -6.98
C ALA A 117 15.72 -12.88 -6.61
N PRO A 118 16.36 -13.98 -6.17
CA PRO A 118 15.63 -15.17 -5.72
C PRO A 118 14.73 -14.91 -4.50
N ALA A 119 15.14 -14.00 -3.61
CA ALA A 119 14.37 -13.66 -2.44
C ALA A 119 13.20 -12.70 -2.77
N ASP A 120 13.36 -11.82 -3.76
CA ASP A 120 12.29 -10.95 -4.25
C ASP A 120 11.16 -11.77 -4.92
N ILE A 121 11.48 -12.76 -5.76
CA ILE A 121 10.45 -13.63 -6.31
C ILE A 121 9.74 -14.46 -5.22
N ALA A 122 10.49 -14.93 -4.20
CA ALA A 122 9.91 -15.61 -3.05
C ALA A 122 8.95 -14.70 -2.27
N LEU A 123 9.26 -13.41 -2.14
CA LEU A 123 8.41 -12.42 -1.48
C LEU A 123 7.09 -12.29 -2.23
N GLY A 124 7.15 -12.08 -3.54
CA GLY A 124 5.96 -11.98 -4.38
C GLY A 124 5.05 -13.22 -4.31
N ALA A 125 5.65 -14.41 -4.34
CA ALA A 125 4.94 -15.67 -4.16
C ALA A 125 4.25 -15.76 -2.78
N ALA A 126 4.96 -15.42 -1.71
CA ALA A 126 4.40 -15.42 -0.36
C ALA A 126 3.24 -14.41 -0.22
N LEU A 127 3.42 -13.20 -0.74
CA LEU A 127 2.40 -12.13 -0.69
C LEU A 127 1.13 -12.52 -1.44
N ARG A 128 1.26 -13.19 -2.59
CA ARG A 128 0.12 -13.68 -3.38
C ARG A 128 -0.61 -14.85 -2.72
N ALA A 129 0.10 -15.70 -1.99
CA ALA A 129 -0.47 -16.87 -1.32
C ALA A 129 -1.31 -16.50 -0.09
N TRP A 130 -1.32 -15.24 0.35
CA TRP A 130 -2.14 -14.78 1.47
C TRP A 130 -3.63 -15.03 1.20
N ARG A 131 -4.35 -15.39 2.27
CA ARG A 131 -5.79 -15.56 2.25
C ARG A 131 -6.38 -15.29 3.63
N PHE A 132 -7.56 -14.68 3.68
CA PHE A 132 -8.37 -14.55 4.89
C PHE A 132 -9.62 -15.41 4.81
N ASP A 133 -9.57 -16.58 5.45
CA ASP A 133 -10.65 -17.57 5.48
C ASP A 133 -11.03 -18.01 6.90
N ARG A 134 -10.55 -17.28 7.93
CA ARG A 134 -10.76 -17.54 9.36
C ARG A 134 -12.21 -17.88 9.74
N TYR A 135 -13.18 -17.25 9.09
CA TYR A 135 -14.62 -17.41 9.39
C TYR A 135 -15.34 -18.44 8.51
N ARG A 136 -14.64 -19.10 7.58
CA ARG A 136 -15.22 -20.14 6.72
C ARG A 136 -15.24 -21.48 7.45
N THR A 137 -16.41 -21.91 7.93
CA THR A 137 -16.56 -23.18 8.66
C THR A 137 -16.97 -24.36 7.78
N LYS A 138 -17.51 -24.11 6.59
CA LYS A 138 -18.06 -25.13 5.67
C LYS A 138 -17.36 -25.19 4.32
N GLU A 139 -16.14 -24.69 4.25
CA GLU A 139 -15.37 -24.73 3.02
C GLU A 139 -14.99 -26.16 2.65
N LYS A 140 -15.33 -26.56 1.41
CA LYS A 140 -15.05 -27.89 0.91
C LYS A 140 -13.53 -28.08 0.77
N PRO A 141 -13.00 -29.30 1.00
CA PRO A 141 -11.57 -29.59 0.82
C PRO A 141 -11.03 -29.22 -0.56
N GLU A 142 -11.86 -29.29 -1.60
CA GLU A 142 -11.47 -28.90 -2.97
C GLU A 142 -11.29 -27.39 -3.18
N ASP A 143 -11.86 -26.54 -2.32
CA ASP A 143 -11.80 -25.07 -2.41
C ASP A 143 -10.71 -24.46 -1.51
N LYS A 144 -10.09 -25.29 -0.65
CA LYS A 144 -8.97 -24.89 0.19
C LYS A 144 -7.70 -24.74 -0.64
N PRO A 145 -6.82 -23.75 -0.33
CA PRO A 145 -5.51 -23.67 -0.95
C PRO A 145 -4.74 -24.95 -0.66
N ARG A 146 -4.13 -25.54 -1.70
CA ARG A 146 -3.31 -26.74 -1.56
C ARG A 146 -1.83 -26.41 -1.45
N LEU A 147 -1.40 -25.26 -1.98
CA LEU A 147 -0.01 -24.87 -2.01
C LEU A 147 0.51 -24.62 -0.59
N THR A 148 1.34 -25.52 -0.09
CA THR A 148 1.96 -25.43 1.24
C THR A 148 3.38 -24.92 1.18
N GLY A 149 4.10 -25.15 0.07
CA GLY A 149 5.49 -24.70 -0.07
C GLY A 149 5.95 -24.42 -1.50
N VAL A 150 6.93 -23.52 -1.60
CA VAL A 150 7.64 -23.17 -2.83
C VAL A 150 9.14 -23.32 -2.63
N LYS A 151 9.78 -24.05 -3.53
CA LYS A 151 11.24 -24.18 -3.60
C LYS A 151 11.78 -23.26 -4.71
N VAL A 152 12.53 -22.24 -4.34
CA VAL A 152 13.19 -21.34 -5.29
C VAL A 152 14.55 -21.95 -5.67
N LEU A 153 14.71 -22.26 -6.95
CA LEU A 153 15.95 -22.78 -7.51
C LEU A 153 16.85 -21.60 -7.89
N CYS A 154 18.09 -21.61 -7.40
CA CYS A 154 19.05 -20.54 -7.64
C CYS A 154 20.49 -21.04 -7.51
N ASP A 155 21.44 -20.28 -8.06
CA ASP A 155 22.85 -20.67 -8.08
C ASP A 155 23.50 -20.60 -6.70
N ASP A 156 23.07 -19.71 -5.81
CA ASP A 156 23.58 -19.60 -4.44
C ASP A 156 22.45 -19.64 -3.39
N PRO A 157 21.99 -20.85 -3.00
CA PRO A 157 20.93 -20.99 -2.01
C PRO A 157 21.26 -20.41 -0.63
N PRO A 158 22.49 -20.57 -0.08
CA PRO A 158 22.87 -19.88 1.16
C PRO A 158 22.72 -18.37 1.09
N ALA A 159 23.20 -17.71 0.03
CA ALA A 159 23.06 -16.26 -0.13
C ALA A 159 21.59 -15.83 -0.25
N ALA A 160 20.81 -16.52 -1.08
CA ALA A 160 19.38 -16.26 -1.23
C ALA A 160 18.60 -16.42 0.09
N LYS A 161 18.96 -17.43 0.89
CA LYS A 161 18.40 -17.63 2.23
C LYS A 161 18.75 -16.48 3.19
N GLY A 162 19.95 -15.93 3.09
CA GLY A 162 20.37 -14.74 3.84
C GLY A 162 19.51 -13.53 3.51
N GLU A 163 19.30 -13.27 2.22
CA GLU A 163 18.46 -12.17 1.70
C GLU A 163 16.96 -12.35 2.01
N TRP A 164 16.50 -13.59 2.12
CA TRP A 164 15.10 -13.92 2.42
C TRP A 164 14.66 -13.48 3.82
N ALA A 165 15.56 -13.52 4.82
CA ALA A 165 15.19 -13.23 6.20
C ALA A 165 14.56 -11.83 6.36
N ALA A 166 15.14 -10.80 5.72
CA ALA A 166 14.62 -9.45 5.76
C ALA A 166 13.27 -9.32 5.02
N ARG A 167 13.16 -9.92 3.82
CA ARG A 167 11.91 -9.91 3.03
C ARG A 167 10.79 -10.66 3.71
N ARG A 168 11.11 -11.75 4.42
CA ARG A 168 10.15 -12.48 5.23
C ARG A 168 9.58 -11.61 6.35
N ALA A 169 10.41 -10.83 7.04
CA ALA A 169 9.93 -9.90 8.05
C ALA A 169 8.99 -8.84 7.46
N VAL A 170 9.29 -8.33 6.25
CA VAL A 170 8.39 -7.41 5.53
C VAL A 170 7.06 -8.10 5.18
N ALA A 171 7.11 -9.34 4.68
CA ALA A 171 5.90 -10.13 4.41
C ALA A 171 5.06 -10.34 5.67
N ASP A 172 5.68 -10.66 6.80
CA ASP A 172 5.00 -10.84 8.08
C ASP A 172 4.30 -9.54 8.52
N GLY A 173 4.94 -8.37 8.34
CA GLY A 173 4.33 -7.07 8.56
C GLY A 173 3.12 -6.81 7.66
N VAL A 174 3.23 -7.11 6.37
CA VAL A 174 2.11 -7.04 5.42
C VAL A 174 0.96 -7.95 5.88
N PHE A 175 1.25 -9.18 6.30
CA PHE A 175 0.24 -10.13 6.74
C PHE A 175 -0.46 -9.70 8.02
N LEU A 176 0.27 -9.13 8.99
CA LEU A 176 -0.33 -8.53 10.17
C LEU A 176 -1.31 -7.42 9.78
N THR A 177 -0.90 -6.49 8.91
CA THR A 177 -1.79 -5.43 8.43
C THR A 177 -3.03 -6.01 7.74
N ARG A 178 -2.86 -6.98 6.83
CA ARG A 178 -3.99 -7.59 6.13
C ARG A 178 -4.93 -8.33 7.07
N GLU A 179 -4.40 -9.00 8.10
CA GLU A 179 -5.21 -9.65 9.14
C GLU A 179 -6.03 -8.62 9.91
N LEU A 180 -5.40 -7.58 10.44
CA LEU A 180 -6.07 -6.54 11.23
C LEU A 180 -7.16 -5.84 10.42
N VAL A 181 -6.87 -5.46 9.18
CA VAL A 181 -7.81 -4.72 8.31
C VAL A 181 -8.95 -5.61 7.79
N SER A 182 -8.72 -6.91 7.65
CA SER A 182 -9.78 -7.85 7.23
C SER A 182 -10.73 -8.22 8.36
N GLU A 183 -10.27 -8.13 9.61
CA GLU A 183 -10.98 -8.54 10.81
C GLU A 183 -12.29 -7.74 10.99
N PRO A 184 -13.43 -8.39 11.25
CA PRO A 184 -14.68 -7.69 11.56
C PRO A 184 -14.60 -6.88 12.86
N ALA A 185 -15.26 -5.73 12.89
CA ALA A 185 -15.27 -4.82 14.05
C ALA A 185 -15.80 -5.44 15.35
N ASN A 186 -16.76 -6.39 15.26
CA ASN A 186 -17.26 -7.10 16.44
C ASN A 186 -16.21 -8.02 17.08
N ILE A 187 -15.11 -8.31 16.38
CA ILE A 187 -13.96 -9.07 16.87
C ILE A 187 -12.79 -8.14 17.17
N LEU A 188 -12.46 -7.20 16.28
CA LEU A 188 -11.36 -6.24 16.44
C LEU A 188 -11.85 -4.86 16.91
N ASN A 189 -12.22 -4.77 18.18
CA ASN A 189 -12.49 -3.50 18.85
C ASN A 189 -11.18 -2.83 19.38
N PRO A 190 -11.21 -1.58 19.88
CA PRO A 190 -9.99 -0.89 20.31
C PRO A 190 -9.18 -1.62 21.40
N PRO A 191 -9.78 -2.22 22.45
CA PRO A 191 -9.05 -3.05 23.41
C PRO A 191 -8.37 -4.28 22.78
N GLU A 192 -9.10 -5.08 21.99
CA GLU A 192 -8.54 -6.29 21.36
C GLU A 192 -7.41 -5.92 20.38
N PHE A 193 -7.55 -4.84 19.63
CA PHE A 193 -6.49 -4.38 18.74
C PHE A 193 -5.23 -4.01 19.56
N ALA A 194 -5.36 -3.25 20.65
CA ALA A 194 -4.22 -2.97 21.54
C ALA A 194 -3.57 -4.26 22.10
N ASP A 195 -4.37 -5.26 22.46
CA ASP A 195 -3.86 -6.56 22.94
C ASP A 195 -3.10 -7.34 21.86
N ARG A 196 -3.53 -7.25 20.59
CA ARG A 196 -2.76 -7.82 19.48
C ARG A 196 -1.42 -7.13 19.29
N LEU A 197 -1.35 -5.81 19.47
CA LEU A 197 -0.11 -5.06 19.32
C LEU A 197 0.93 -5.35 20.42
N ARG A 198 0.50 -5.70 21.63
CA ARG A 198 1.41 -6.19 22.69
C ARG A 198 2.23 -7.40 22.25
N LYS A 199 1.74 -8.21 21.30
CA LYS A 199 2.49 -9.38 20.80
C LYS A 199 3.79 -8.99 20.09
N LEU A 200 3.94 -7.73 19.65
CA LEU A 200 5.17 -7.21 19.05
C LEU A 200 6.32 -7.12 20.06
N GLU A 201 6.06 -7.14 21.37
CA GLU A 201 7.09 -7.21 22.41
C GLU A 201 8.01 -8.42 22.24
N LYS A 202 7.50 -9.53 21.66
CA LYS A 202 8.29 -10.73 21.33
C LYS A 202 9.40 -10.46 20.30
N LEU A 203 9.28 -9.38 19.53
CA LEU A 203 10.28 -8.94 18.56
C LEU A 203 11.22 -7.86 19.13
N GLY A 204 11.06 -7.50 20.41
CA GLY A 204 11.85 -6.45 21.06
C GLY A 204 11.29 -5.03 20.87
N VAL A 205 10.05 -4.89 20.41
CA VAL A 205 9.35 -3.60 20.38
C VAL A 205 8.84 -3.27 21.78
N GLU A 206 9.15 -2.09 22.31
CA GLU A 206 8.53 -1.62 23.55
C GLU A 206 7.09 -1.18 23.24
N VAL A 207 6.09 -1.68 23.96
CA VAL A 207 4.67 -1.35 23.73
C VAL A 207 4.06 -0.72 24.99
N GLU A 208 3.63 0.53 24.87
CA GLU A 208 2.89 1.26 25.90
C GLU A 208 1.43 1.44 25.46
N VAL A 209 0.48 1.14 26.35
CA VAL A 209 -0.95 1.22 26.07
C VAL A 209 -1.62 2.15 27.07
N PHE A 210 -2.21 3.22 26.55
CA PHE A 210 -3.02 4.18 27.31
C PHE A 210 -4.49 3.79 27.25
N GLY A 211 -5.12 3.68 28.42
CA GLY A 211 -6.56 3.51 28.54
C GLY A 211 -7.29 4.85 28.57
N GLN A 212 -8.62 4.79 28.56
CA GLN A 212 -9.48 5.98 28.60
C GLN A 212 -9.11 6.96 29.73
N LYS A 213 -8.90 6.46 30.96
CA LYS A 213 -8.53 7.31 32.11
C LYS A 213 -7.19 8.03 31.93
N ASP A 214 -6.24 7.38 31.27
CA ASP A 214 -4.94 8.00 30.97
C ASP A 214 -5.11 9.10 29.94
N LEU A 215 -5.92 8.86 28.90
CA LEU A 215 -6.24 9.83 27.86
C LEU A 215 -7.01 11.04 28.41
N GLU A 216 -7.95 10.82 29.33
CA GLU A 216 -8.67 11.89 30.05
C GLU A 216 -7.69 12.76 30.85
N LYS A 217 -6.78 12.13 31.59
CA LYS A 217 -5.76 12.82 32.38
C LYS A 217 -4.77 13.58 31.51
N LEU A 218 -4.43 13.06 30.33
CA LEU A 218 -3.55 13.71 29.37
C LEU A 218 -4.22 14.86 28.61
N GLY A 219 -5.57 14.95 28.63
CA GLY A 219 -6.31 15.98 27.90
C GLY A 219 -6.50 15.67 26.41
N PHE A 220 -6.66 14.40 26.04
CA PHE A 220 -6.94 13.98 24.66
C PHE A 220 -8.40 14.24 24.25
N GLY A 221 -8.87 15.47 24.41
CA GLY A 221 -10.28 15.79 24.24
C GLY A 221 -10.81 15.60 22.82
N ALA A 222 -9.97 15.77 21.79
CA ALA A 222 -10.37 15.56 20.40
C ALA A 222 -10.52 14.07 20.06
N MET A 223 -9.64 13.21 20.57
CA MET A 223 -9.79 11.76 20.41
C MET A 223 -10.92 11.19 21.28
N LEU A 224 -11.05 11.65 22.53
CA LEU A 224 -12.08 11.18 23.46
C LEU A 224 -13.49 11.48 22.95
N CYS A 225 -13.71 12.65 22.35
CA CYS A 225 -15.02 13.02 21.83
C CYS A 225 -15.49 12.04 20.73
N VAL A 226 -14.59 11.51 19.90
CA VAL A 226 -14.94 10.51 18.90
C VAL A 226 -15.42 9.21 19.55
N SER A 227 -14.76 8.77 20.62
CA SER A 227 -15.05 7.49 21.27
C SER A 227 -16.24 7.51 22.22
N GLN A 228 -16.70 8.68 22.68
CA GLN A 228 -17.66 8.79 23.79
C GLN A 228 -19.05 8.20 23.49
N GLY A 229 -19.35 7.94 22.22
CA GLY A 229 -20.57 7.27 21.78
C GLY A 229 -20.50 5.74 21.79
N SER A 230 -19.30 5.14 21.86
CA SER A 230 -19.13 3.69 21.85
C SER A 230 -19.11 3.10 23.27
N ALA A 231 -19.56 1.84 23.39
CA ALA A 231 -19.36 1.02 24.58
C ALA A 231 -17.94 0.45 24.68
N GLN A 232 -17.19 0.45 23.57
CA GLN A 232 -15.80 -0.02 23.52
C GLN A 232 -14.87 1.13 23.88
N PRO A 233 -14.13 1.04 25.00
CA PRO A 233 -13.31 2.15 25.46
C PRO A 233 -12.11 2.39 24.54
N PRO A 234 -11.72 3.66 24.30
CA PRO A 234 -10.60 4.00 23.42
C PRO A 234 -9.26 3.49 23.96
N ARG A 235 -8.29 3.34 23.05
CA ARG A 235 -6.89 3.04 23.39
C ARG A 235 -5.96 3.89 22.55
N MET A 236 -4.87 4.38 23.13
CA MET A 236 -3.70 4.78 22.34
C MET A 236 -2.58 3.78 22.59
N VAL A 237 -1.93 3.33 21.52
CA VAL A 237 -0.77 2.44 21.61
C VAL A 237 0.44 3.13 21.04
N VAL A 238 1.53 3.12 21.81
CA VAL A 238 2.85 3.59 21.41
C VAL A 238 3.78 2.39 21.31
N MET A 239 4.41 2.23 20.16
CA MET A 239 5.35 1.15 19.83
C MET A 239 6.71 1.76 19.56
N ARG A 240 7.77 1.31 20.25
CA ARG A 240 9.12 1.84 20.06
C ARG A 240 10.08 0.74 19.66
N TRP A 241 10.77 0.94 18.55
CA TRP A 241 11.89 0.13 18.11
C TRP A 241 13.16 0.94 18.26
N ASN A 242 14.07 0.50 19.15
CA ASN A 242 15.35 1.15 19.38
C ASN A 242 16.44 0.36 18.64
N GLY A 243 16.55 0.60 17.33
CA GLY A 243 17.44 -0.14 16.44
C GLY A 243 18.87 0.42 16.33
N THR A 244 19.14 1.60 16.88
CA THR A 244 20.50 2.17 16.90
C THR A 244 21.28 1.79 18.16
N ASP A 245 22.61 1.87 18.09
CA ASP A 245 23.46 1.65 19.26
C ASP A 245 23.13 2.69 20.36
N GLN A 246 22.92 2.22 21.59
CA GLN A 246 22.55 3.05 22.74
C GLN A 246 23.52 4.22 23.02
N LYS A 247 24.76 4.16 22.50
CA LYS A 247 25.78 5.21 22.59
C LYS A 247 25.57 6.38 21.61
N LYS A 248 24.68 6.25 20.63
CA LYS A 248 24.29 7.28 19.64
C LYS A 248 22.89 7.86 19.90
N ARG A 249 22.42 7.80 21.15
CA ARG A 249 21.07 8.19 21.59
C ARG A 249 20.67 9.66 21.36
N ASP A 250 21.56 10.49 20.85
CA ASP A 250 21.28 11.90 20.54
C ASP A 250 20.52 12.10 19.21
N SER A 251 20.28 11.05 18.41
CA SER A 251 19.46 11.17 17.21
C SER A 251 17.97 11.08 17.51
N LYS A 252 17.21 12.09 17.06
CA LYS A 252 15.74 12.09 17.09
C LYS A 252 15.19 10.87 16.34
N PRO A 253 14.20 10.13 16.88
CA PRO A 253 13.60 9.01 16.16
C PRO A 253 12.80 9.51 14.97
N ILE A 254 12.45 8.61 14.05
CA ILE A 254 11.42 8.87 13.03
C ILE A 254 10.08 8.32 13.51
N ALA A 255 8.97 8.94 13.11
CA ALA A 255 7.67 8.59 13.66
C ALA A 255 6.62 8.26 12.59
N PHE A 256 5.83 7.21 12.85
CA PHE A 256 4.72 6.78 12.02
C PHE A 256 3.42 6.76 12.83
N ILE A 257 2.37 7.41 12.34
CA ILE A 257 1.11 7.61 13.09
C ILE A 257 -0.07 7.06 12.28
N GLY A 258 -0.90 6.21 12.88
CA GLY A 258 -2.00 5.54 12.18
C GLY A 258 -3.38 5.90 12.73
N LYS A 259 -4.33 6.26 11.85
CA LYS A 259 -5.77 6.33 12.18
C LYS A 259 -6.27 4.92 12.49
N GLY A 260 -6.88 4.74 13.66
CA GLY A 260 -7.39 3.46 14.14
C GLY A 260 -8.87 3.47 14.49
N VAL A 261 -9.75 3.92 13.60
CA VAL A 261 -11.19 3.84 13.82
C VAL A 261 -11.64 2.42 13.49
N THR A 262 -11.89 1.59 14.51
CA THR A 262 -12.17 0.15 14.31
C THR A 262 -13.52 -0.12 13.65
N PHE A 263 -14.45 0.82 13.79
CA PHE A 263 -15.66 0.91 13.00
C PHE A 263 -16.14 2.35 12.97
N ASP A 264 -16.54 2.81 11.79
CA ASP A 264 -17.02 4.17 11.59
C ASP A 264 -18.45 4.20 11.04
N THR A 265 -19.39 4.55 11.91
CA THR A 265 -20.79 4.79 11.52
C THR A 265 -21.03 6.21 11.01
N GLY A 266 -20.05 7.11 11.18
CA GLY A 266 -20.18 8.56 11.07
C GLY A 266 -20.72 9.25 12.33
N GLY A 267 -21.09 8.51 13.37
CA GLY A 267 -21.65 9.08 14.60
C GLY A 267 -23.05 9.68 14.38
N ILE A 268 -23.30 10.89 14.90
CA ILE A 268 -24.58 11.60 14.71
C ILE A 268 -24.78 12.01 13.24
N SER A 269 -23.70 12.39 12.54
CA SER A 269 -23.64 12.56 11.10
C SER A 269 -23.59 11.21 10.37
N ILE A 270 -24.58 10.35 10.64
CA ILE A 270 -24.59 8.94 10.26
C ILE A 270 -24.41 8.72 8.75
N LYS A 271 -23.56 7.74 8.40
CA LYS A 271 -23.38 7.28 7.02
C LYS A 271 -24.64 6.61 6.47
N PRO A 272 -24.86 6.62 5.15
CA PRO A 272 -25.87 5.78 4.52
C PRO A 272 -25.63 4.29 4.79
N ALA A 273 -26.69 3.48 4.73
CA ALA A 273 -26.61 2.04 5.01
C ALA A 273 -25.73 1.28 3.99
N GLY A 274 -25.76 1.66 2.72
CA GLY A 274 -25.02 0.97 1.67
C GLY A 274 -23.51 1.21 1.78
N GLY A 275 -22.73 0.14 1.93
CA GLY A 275 -21.27 0.21 2.07
C GLY A 275 -20.80 0.53 3.49
N MET A 276 -21.70 0.57 4.49
CA MET A 276 -21.28 0.78 5.89
C MET A 276 -20.52 -0.45 6.44
N GLU A 277 -20.78 -1.65 5.93
CA GLU A 277 -20.08 -2.88 6.29
C GLU A 277 -18.57 -2.83 6.03
N ASP A 278 -18.17 -2.00 5.07
CA ASP A 278 -16.78 -1.76 4.67
C ASP A 278 -16.04 -0.88 5.71
N MET A 279 -16.75 -0.14 6.56
CA MET A 279 -16.15 0.76 7.55
C MET A 279 -15.40 0.04 8.68
N LYS A 280 -15.35 -1.30 8.66
CA LYS A 280 -14.43 -2.09 9.49
C LYS A 280 -12.95 -1.84 9.14
N TRP A 281 -12.65 -1.42 7.92
CA TRP A 281 -11.27 -1.14 7.50
C TRP A 281 -10.85 0.31 7.71
N ASP A 282 -11.65 1.11 8.42
CA ASP A 282 -11.33 2.51 8.73
C ASP A 282 -10.21 2.69 9.78
N MET A 283 -9.59 1.57 10.15
CA MET A 283 -8.39 1.42 10.95
C MET A 283 -7.15 1.03 10.14
N ALA A 284 -7.22 1.06 8.79
CA ALA A 284 -6.11 0.61 7.95
C ALA A 284 -4.81 1.41 8.17
N GLY A 285 -4.90 2.70 8.52
CA GLY A 285 -3.72 3.49 8.89
C GLY A 285 -2.99 2.91 10.10
N ALA A 286 -3.73 2.57 11.16
CA ALA A 286 -3.19 1.88 12.33
C ALA A 286 -2.68 0.48 11.99
N GLY A 287 -3.38 -0.25 11.11
CA GLY A 287 -2.93 -1.55 10.60
C GLY A 287 -1.57 -1.47 9.90
N VAL A 288 -1.36 -0.46 9.06
CA VAL A 288 -0.09 -0.25 8.34
C VAL A 288 1.04 0.11 9.30
N VAL A 289 0.82 1.04 10.24
CA VAL A 289 1.84 1.37 11.26
C VAL A 289 2.23 0.15 12.09
N SER A 290 1.25 -0.67 12.46
CA SER A 290 1.48 -1.92 13.20
C SER A 290 2.31 -2.93 12.40
N GLY A 291 1.98 -3.12 11.12
CA GLY A 291 2.72 -3.99 10.21
C GLY A 291 4.13 -3.49 9.93
N LEU A 292 4.31 -2.17 9.77
CA LEU A 292 5.62 -1.54 9.61
C LEU A 292 6.49 -1.78 10.84
N MET A 293 5.98 -1.56 12.05
CA MET A 293 6.74 -1.82 13.28
C MET A 293 7.16 -3.29 13.38
N MET A 294 6.29 -4.23 12.98
CA MET A 294 6.63 -5.65 12.90
C MET A 294 7.74 -5.92 11.88
N ALA A 295 7.65 -5.33 10.68
CA ALA A 295 8.66 -5.50 9.63
C ALA A 295 10.03 -4.97 10.06
N LEU A 296 10.08 -3.75 10.57
CA LEU A 296 11.31 -3.09 11.03
C LEU A 296 11.99 -3.87 12.16
N ALA A 297 11.22 -4.27 13.18
CA ALA A 297 11.75 -5.07 14.28
C ALA A 297 12.21 -6.47 13.82
N GLY A 298 11.41 -7.13 12.97
CA GLY A 298 11.70 -8.45 12.45
C GLY A 298 12.98 -8.50 11.61
N ARG A 299 13.23 -7.48 10.78
CA ARG A 299 14.48 -7.36 10.01
C ARG A 299 15.62 -6.70 10.78
N ARG A 300 15.40 -6.32 12.04
CA ARG A 300 16.37 -5.63 12.91
C ARG A 300 16.90 -4.34 12.27
N ALA A 301 15.97 -3.52 11.80
CA ALA A 301 16.23 -2.21 11.20
C ALA A 301 17.18 -1.36 12.05
N LYS A 302 18.21 -0.77 11.43
CA LYS A 302 19.25 0.01 12.14
C LYS A 302 18.84 1.48 12.31
N VAL A 303 17.66 1.70 12.88
CA VAL A 303 17.05 3.02 13.06
C VAL A 303 16.18 3.03 14.32
N ASP A 304 16.04 4.18 14.95
CA ASP A 304 15.10 4.37 16.06
C ASP A 304 13.77 4.89 15.52
N VAL A 305 12.70 4.14 15.80
CA VAL A 305 11.37 4.37 15.24
C VAL A 305 10.31 4.33 16.32
N VAL A 306 9.37 5.28 16.26
CA VAL A 306 8.18 5.28 17.11
C VAL A 306 6.92 5.19 16.24
N GLY A 307 6.13 4.13 16.46
CA GLY A 307 4.79 3.97 15.89
C GLY A 307 3.73 4.36 16.91
N LEU A 308 2.76 5.18 16.53
CA LEU A 308 1.61 5.53 17.39
C LEU A 308 0.30 5.24 16.67
N VAL A 309 -0.66 4.66 17.37
CA VAL A 309 -2.02 4.46 16.83
C VAL A 309 -3.07 4.89 17.84
N GLY A 310 -4.00 5.72 17.37
CA GLY A 310 -5.19 6.14 18.13
C GLY A 310 -6.37 5.24 17.76
N LEU A 311 -6.79 4.39 18.70
CA LEU A 311 -7.81 3.37 18.51
C LEU A 311 -9.14 3.80 19.15
N VAL A 312 -10.17 3.96 18.33
CA VAL A 312 -11.52 4.35 18.75
C VAL A 312 -12.57 3.61 17.94
N GLU A 313 -13.82 3.67 18.36
CA GLU A 313 -14.98 3.25 17.58
C GLU A 313 -15.98 4.42 17.54
N ASN A 314 -16.39 4.85 16.35
CA ASN A 314 -17.27 6.01 16.17
C ASN A 314 -18.73 5.55 16.02
N MET A 315 -19.56 5.79 17.03
CA MET A 315 -20.91 5.25 17.16
C MET A 315 -21.93 6.33 17.52
N PRO A 316 -23.16 6.31 16.95
CA PRO A 316 -24.25 7.12 17.47
C PRO A 316 -24.68 6.59 18.84
N SER A 317 -24.95 7.51 19.77
CA SER A 317 -25.42 7.22 21.12
C SER A 317 -26.03 8.48 21.71
N GLY A 318 -26.80 8.34 22.79
CA GLY A 318 -27.25 9.49 23.60
C GLY A 318 -26.09 10.29 24.23
N THR A 319 -24.88 9.71 24.27
CA THR A 319 -23.64 10.37 24.74
C THR A 319 -22.75 10.86 23.62
N ALA A 320 -23.03 10.53 22.36
CA ALA A 320 -22.14 10.83 21.23
C ALA A 320 -21.95 12.35 21.03
N THR A 321 -20.78 12.74 20.52
CA THR A 321 -20.51 14.12 20.13
C THR A 321 -21.49 14.56 19.05
N ARG A 322 -21.87 15.83 19.07
CA ARG A 322 -22.86 16.41 18.17
C ARG A 322 -22.21 17.45 17.26
N PRO A 323 -22.72 17.65 16.04
CA PRO A 323 -22.44 18.85 15.26
C PRO A 323 -22.69 20.13 16.07
N GLY A 324 -21.69 21.01 16.12
CA GLY A 324 -21.67 22.26 16.88
C GLY A 324 -20.98 22.16 18.25
N ASP A 325 -20.62 20.97 18.74
CA ASP A 325 -19.85 20.84 19.97
C ASP A 325 -18.42 21.41 19.75
N VAL A 326 -17.87 22.07 20.77
CA VAL A 326 -16.48 22.55 20.78
C VAL A 326 -15.67 21.70 21.75
N VAL A 327 -14.56 21.14 21.28
CA VAL A 327 -13.67 20.27 22.06
C VAL A 327 -12.27 20.87 22.14
N THR A 328 -11.55 20.58 23.22
CA THR A 328 -10.15 21.00 23.39
C THR A 328 -9.22 19.83 23.12
N SER A 329 -8.32 19.97 22.15
CA SER A 329 -7.31 18.96 21.81
C SER A 329 -6.17 18.93 22.84
N TYR A 330 -5.35 17.88 22.79
CA TYR A 330 -4.08 17.75 23.54
C TYR A 330 -3.10 18.90 23.25
N SER A 331 -3.19 19.51 22.07
CA SER A 331 -2.39 20.70 21.75
C SER A 331 -2.80 21.94 22.57
N GLY A 332 -4.02 21.95 23.11
CA GLY A 332 -4.67 23.10 23.74
C GLY A 332 -5.59 23.88 22.79
N GLN A 333 -5.50 23.64 21.48
CA GLN A 333 -6.37 24.26 20.48
C GLN A 333 -7.80 23.71 20.58
N THR A 334 -8.78 24.60 20.38
CA THR A 334 -10.21 24.31 20.35
C THR A 334 -10.71 24.00 18.95
N ILE A 335 -11.59 23.00 18.83
CA ILE A 335 -12.11 22.51 17.56
C ILE A 335 -13.63 22.48 17.62
N GLU A 336 -14.28 23.23 16.74
CA GLU A 336 -15.72 23.12 16.48
C GLU A 336 -15.98 21.90 15.59
N VAL A 337 -16.68 20.91 16.13
CA VAL A 337 -17.03 19.68 15.42
C VAL A 337 -18.28 19.93 14.59
N ILE A 338 -18.14 20.12 13.28
CA ILE A 338 -19.26 20.37 12.37
C ILE A 338 -19.83 19.06 11.80
N ASN A 339 -18.97 18.07 11.59
CA ASN A 339 -19.36 16.78 11.05
C ASN A 339 -18.67 15.66 11.84
N THR A 340 -19.46 14.77 12.46
CA THR A 340 -18.93 13.67 13.28
C THR A 340 -18.44 12.48 12.45
N ASP A 341 -18.66 12.50 11.12
CA ASP A 341 -18.09 11.61 10.10
C ASP A 341 -16.71 12.09 9.60
N ALA A 342 -16.20 13.17 10.21
CA ALA A 342 -14.84 13.66 10.04
C ALA A 342 -14.05 13.46 11.34
N GLU A 343 -14.18 12.25 11.90
CA GLU A 343 -13.64 11.81 13.19
C GLU A 343 -12.15 11.47 13.14
N GLY A 344 -11.68 10.84 12.05
CA GLY A 344 -10.32 10.33 11.97
C GLY A 344 -9.26 11.41 12.16
N ARG A 345 -9.54 12.62 11.67
CA ARG A 345 -8.64 13.78 11.88
C ARG A 345 -8.62 14.28 13.32
N LEU A 346 -9.74 14.15 14.06
CA LEU A 346 -9.81 14.51 15.48
C LEU A 346 -8.97 13.54 16.33
N VAL A 347 -9.05 12.24 16.01
CA VAL A 347 -8.17 11.22 16.63
C VAL A 347 -6.70 11.54 16.35
N LEU A 348 -6.36 11.81 15.09
CA LEU A 348 -4.98 12.09 14.70
C LEU A 348 -4.44 13.41 15.27
N ALA A 349 -5.27 14.44 15.46
CA ALA A 349 -4.85 15.72 16.04
C ALA A 349 -4.14 15.55 17.39
N ASP A 350 -4.75 14.75 18.28
CA ASP A 350 -4.17 14.49 19.60
C ASP A 350 -2.94 13.60 19.50
N VAL A 351 -2.97 12.54 18.68
CA VAL A 351 -1.86 11.59 18.55
C VAL A 351 -0.62 12.26 17.91
N LEU A 352 -0.81 13.11 16.89
CA LEU A 352 0.26 13.90 16.26
C LEU A 352 0.90 14.86 17.26
N SER A 353 0.07 15.62 17.97
CA SER A 353 0.54 16.58 18.97
C SER A 353 1.29 15.87 20.11
N TYR A 354 0.78 14.73 20.58
CA TYR A 354 1.45 13.90 21.58
C TYR A 354 2.78 13.37 21.07
N CYS A 355 2.82 12.83 19.85
CA CYS A 355 4.05 12.34 19.23
C CYS A 355 5.12 13.44 19.20
N LYS A 356 4.75 14.63 18.73
CA LYS A 356 5.62 15.79 18.67
C LYS A 356 6.17 16.19 20.04
N LYS A 357 5.30 16.35 21.05
CA LYS A 357 5.72 16.82 22.38
C LYS A 357 6.52 15.76 23.16
N ARG A 358 6.19 14.48 22.99
CA ARG A 358 6.81 13.38 23.75
C ARG A 358 8.15 12.92 23.17
N PHE A 359 8.25 12.84 21.85
CA PHE A 359 9.37 12.21 21.15
C PHE A 359 10.19 13.17 20.30
N ASP A 360 9.65 14.34 19.96
CA ASP A 360 10.29 15.34 19.08
C ASP A 360 11.02 14.71 17.87
N PRO A 361 10.28 13.98 17.00
CA PRO A 361 10.90 13.17 15.96
C PRO A 361 11.55 14.02 14.86
N ALA A 362 12.48 13.40 14.12
CA ALA A 362 13.11 14.01 12.95
C ALA A 362 12.09 14.32 11.84
N PHE A 363 11.10 13.45 11.67
CA PHE A 363 9.90 13.69 10.87
C PHE A 363 8.74 12.81 11.35
N MET A 364 7.52 13.16 10.93
CA MET A 364 6.31 12.37 11.13
C MET A 364 5.67 11.99 9.81
N VAL A 365 5.28 10.72 9.63
CA VAL A 365 4.39 10.29 8.55
C VAL A 365 3.13 9.70 9.15
N ASN A 366 1.96 10.25 8.83
CA ASN A 366 0.69 9.67 9.27
C ASN A 366 -0.12 9.09 8.10
N LEU A 367 -0.78 7.97 8.36
CA LEU A 367 -1.62 7.26 7.39
C LEU A 367 -3.05 7.16 7.90
N ALA A 368 -4.01 7.40 7.00
CA ALA A 368 -5.41 7.30 7.33
C ALA A 368 -6.28 7.05 6.10
N THR A 369 -7.30 6.20 6.26
CA THR A 369 -8.47 6.16 5.38
C THR A 369 -9.33 7.40 5.68
N LEU A 370 -8.87 8.58 5.24
CA LEU A 370 -9.33 9.83 5.83
C LEU A 370 -10.51 10.45 5.10
N THR A 371 -10.51 10.41 3.76
CA THR A 371 -11.53 11.12 2.99
C THR A 371 -12.05 10.34 1.80
N GLY A 372 -13.37 10.34 1.59
CA GLY A 372 -13.95 9.90 0.33
C GLY A 372 -13.54 10.80 -0.85
N ALA A 373 -13.15 12.05 -0.59
CA ALA A 373 -12.70 13.00 -1.60
C ALA A 373 -11.41 12.56 -2.31
N ILE A 374 -10.51 11.84 -1.63
CA ILE A 374 -9.27 11.37 -2.29
C ILE A 374 -9.58 10.24 -3.27
N ILE A 375 -10.57 9.40 -2.94
CA ILE A 375 -11.04 8.32 -3.82
C ILE A 375 -11.62 8.92 -5.10
N VAL A 376 -12.40 9.99 -4.98
CA VAL A 376 -12.94 10.72 -6.15
C VAL A 376 -11.82 11.33 -7.00
N ALA A 377 -10.74 11.81 -6.37
CA ALA A 377 -9.65 12.48 -7.06
C ALA A 377 -8.66 11.52 -7.76
N LEU A 378 -8.28 10.43 -7.09
CA LEU A 378 -7.18 9.55 -7.50
C LEU A 378 -7.60 8.09 -7.77
N GLY A 379 -8.87 7.76 -7.54
CA GLY A 379 -9.38 6.40 -7.66
C GLY A 379 -8.73 5.45 -6.64
N ASN A 380 -8.41 4.25 -7.11
CA ASN A 380 -7.81 3.18 -6.30
C ASN A 380 -6.38 2.85 -6.73
N GLU A 381 -5.74 3.74 -7.50
CA GLU A 381 -4.41 3.51 -8.07
C GLU A 381 -3.32 4.26 -7.29
N HIS A 382 -3.63 5.45 -6.76
CA HIS A 382 -2.70 6.28 -5.99
C HIS A 382 -3.29 6.64 -4.62
N ALA A 383 -2.45 6.62 -3.58
CA ALA A 383 -2.75 7.32 -2.33
C ALA A 383 -2.56 8.84 -2.50
N GLY A 384 -3.29 9.64 -1.72
CA GLY A 384 -3.04 11.07 -1.64
C GLY A 384 -1.86 11.37 -0.71
N LEU A 385 -0.86 12.11 -1.19
CA LEU A 385 0.28 12.55 -0.38
C LEU A 385 0.20 14.06 -0.15
N PHE A 386 0.19 14.49 1.11
CA PHE A 386 0.28 15.89 1.52
C PHE A 386 1.50 16.07 2.40
N SER A 387 2.23 17.18 2.28
CA SER A 387 3.42 17.40 3.10
C SER A 387 3.82 18.86 3.17
N ASN A 388 4.36 19.26 4.33
CA ASN A 388 4.99 20.56 4.55
C ASN A 388 6.50 20.55 4.24
N ASP A 389 7.06 19.42 3.76
CA ASP A 389 8.49 19.22 3.49
C ASP A 389 8.67 18.55 2.12
N ASP A 390 9.33 19.25 1.19
CA ASP A 390 9.47 18.81 -0.21
C ASP A 390 10.35 17.56 -0.34
N ASP A 391 11.40 17.46 0.47
CA ASP A 391 12.35 16.35 0.42
C ASP A 391 11.71 15.06 0.95
N LEU A 392 10.96 15.14 2.05
CA LEU A 392 10.21 14.02 2.60
C LEU A 392 9.16 13.52 1.59
N ALA A 393 8.41 14.44 0.99
CA ALA A 393 7.41 14.08 -0.03
C ALA A 393 8.05 13.34 -1.21
N LYS A 394 9.16 13.87 -1.74
CA LYS A 394 9.88 13.26 -2.86
C LYS A 394 10.39 11.85 -2.51
N ARG A 395 10.99 11.67 -1.33
CA ARG A 395 11.48 10.35 -0.89
C ARG A 395 10.35 9.33 -0.75
N ILE A 396 9.18 9.75 -0.27
CA ILE A 396 7.99 8.90 -0.20
C ILE A 396 7.54 8.47 -1.60
N GLU A 397 7.48 9.40 -2.56
CA GLU A 397 7.10 9.09 -3.96
C GLU A 397 8.09 8.14 -4.63
N GLU A 398 9.41 8.34 -4.42
CA GLU A 398 10.46 7.49 -4.95
C GLU A 398 10.41 6.08 -4.34
N ALA A 399 10.32 5.98 -3.01
CA ALA A 399 10.17 4.71 -2.31
C ALA A 399 8.92 3.95 -2.78
N GLY A 400 7.79 4.65 -2.88
CA GLY A 400 6.52 4.08 -3.35
C GLY A 400 6.59 3.53 -4.77
N LYS A 401 7.20 4.29 -5.70
CA LYS A 401 7.42 3.83 -7.09
C LYS A 401 8.25 2.55 -7.14
N SER A 402 9.29 2.45 -6.33
CA SER A 402 10.19 1.27 -6.34
C SER A 402 9.52 -0.03 -5.88
N VAL A 403 8.45 0.06 -5.10
CA VAL A 403 7.70 -1.12 -4.58
C VAL A 403 6.31 -1.27 -5.21
N GLY A 404 5.92 -0.37 -6.12
CA GLY A 404 4.60 -0.38 -6.76
C GLY A 404 3.46 0.12 -5.87
N GLU A 405 3.76 0.86 -4.80
CA GLU A 405 2.77 1.50 -3.92
C GLU A 405 2.75 3.01 -4.22
N LEU A 406 1.96 3.40 -5.23
CA LEU A 406 2.02 4.75 -5.78
C LEU A 406 1.31 5.77 -4.89
N ALA A 407 1.96 6.91 -4.67
CA ALA A 407 1.38 8.09 -4.03
C ALA A 407 1.47 9.28 -4.98
N TRP A 408 0.51 10.20 -4.90
CA TRP A 408 0.50 11.42 -5.69
C TRP A 408 0.44 12.64 -4.80
N ARG A 409 1.40 13.56 -4.98
CA ARG A 409 1.46 14.78 -4.18
C ARG A 409 0.31 15.74 -4.51
N MET A 410 -0.45 16.09 -3.47
CA MET A 410 -1.56 17.02 -3.46
C MET A 410 -1.13 18.33 -2.79
N PRO A 411 -1.70 19.48 -3.18
CA PRO A 411 -1.28 20.78 -2.67
C PRO A 411 -1.76 21.01 -1.23
N LEU A 412 -1.03 21.88 -0.53
CA LEU A 412 -1.46 22.60 0.66
C LEU A 412 -1.37 24.10 0.35
N GLY A 413 -2.10 24.94 1.08
CA GLY A 413 -2.06 26.38 0.85
C GLY A 413 -3.05 27.20 1.67
N GLU A 414 -2.70 28.45 1.93
CA GLU A 414 -3.42 29.36 2.84
C GLU A 414 -4.91 29.51 2.49
N ALA A 415 -5.26 29.50 1.20
CA ALA A 415 -6.66 29.59 0.77
C ALA A 415 -7.51 28.39 1.23
N TYR A 416 -6.92 27.20 1.34
CA TYR A 416 -7.57 26.01 1.89
C TYR A 416 -7.61 26.06 3.42
N ASP A 417 -6.54 26.54 4.06
CA ASP A 417 -6.51 26.70 5.52
C ASP A 417 -7.58 27.68 6.03
N ARG A 418 -7.85 28.75 5.29
CA ARG A 418 -8.94 29.68 5.62
C ARG A 418 -10.33 29.03 5.65
N GLN A 419 -10.52 27.91 4.95
CA GLN A 419 -11.83 27.24 4.91
C GLN A 419 -12.19 26.51 6.21
N ILE A 420 -11.20 26.23 7.07
CA ILE A 420 -11.41 25.56 8.37
C ILE A 420 -11.43 26.57 9.53
N ARG A 421 -11.56 27.88 9.29
CA ARG A 421 -11.74 28.87 10.35
C ARG A 421 -13.09 28.69 11.04
N SER A 422 -13.11 28.83 12.36
CA SER A 422 -14.34 28.88 13.18
C SER A 422 -14.60 30.28 13.69
N ASP A 423 -15.88 30.60 13.89
CA ASP A 423 -16.33 31.84 14.52
C ASP A 423 -16.33 31.75 16.05
N ILE A 424 -16.27 30.53 16.60
CA ILE A 424 -16.42 30.24 18.04
C ILE A 424 -15.28 29.39 18.63
N ALA A 425 -14.38 28.87 17.80
CA ALA A 425 -13.23 28.05 18.17
C ALA A 425 -12.00 28.42 17.32
N ASP A 426 -10.85 27.82 17.60
CA ASP A 426 -9.63 28.06 16.80
C ASP A 426 -9.75 27.50 15.37
N MET A 427 -10.57 26.46 15.18
CA MET A 427 -10.88 25.86 13.88
C MET A 427 -12.16 25.03 13.86
N LYS A 428 -12.68 24.74 12.66
CA LYS A 428 -13.68 23.72 12.38
C LYS A 428 -13.00 22.43 11.95
N ASN A 429 -13.59 21.27 12.26
CA ASN A 429 -13.02 19.99 11.82
C ASN A 429 -13.19 19.73 10.32
N VAL A 430 -14.04 20.46 9.60
CA VAL A 430 -14.21 20.37 8.14
C VAL A 430 -14.18 21.75 7.48
N GLY A 431 -13.88 21.78 6.18
CA GLY A 431 -13.99 22.98 5.38
C GLY A 431 -15.45 23.36 5.08
N GLY A 432 -15.65 24.51 4.42
CA GLY A 432 -16.99 25.05 4.09
C GLY A 432 -17.80 24.28 3.04
N GLY A 433 -17.37 23.09 2.62
CA GLY A 433 -18.09 22.28 1.62
C GLY A 433 -17.35 20.99 1.20
N ARG A 434 -17.84 20.35 0.14
CA ARG A 434 -17.28 19.09 -0.39
C ARG A 434 -15.99 19.28 -1.20
N ALA A 435 -15.83 20.45 -1.84
CA ALA A 435 -14.69 20.71 -2.72
C ALA A 435 -13.39 20.82 -1.90
N GLY A 436 -12.32 20.16 -2.35
CA GLY A 436 -11.04 20.18 -1.66
C GLY A 436 -11.05 19.48 -0.28
N GLY A 437 -11.99 18.54 -0.06
CA GLY A 437 -12.15 17.85 1.23
C GLY A 437 -10.87 17.19 1.76
N SER A 438 -10.06 16.56 0.90
CA SER A 438 -8.78 15.95 1.29
C SER A 438 -7.74 17.01 1.64
N ILE A 439 -7.70 18.12 0.91
CA ILE A 439 -6.75 19.21 1.17
C ILE A 439 -7.08 19.89 2.52
N THR A 440 -8.35 20.19 2.78
CA THR A 440 -8.76 20.80 4.06
C THR A 440 -8.58 19.84 5.24
N ALA A 441 -8.72 18.52 5.03
CA ALA A 441 -8.36 17.52 6.03
C ALA A 441 -6.87 17.52 6.36
N ALA A 442 -6.01 17.56 5.33
CA ALA A 442 -4.57 17.65 5.52
C ALA A 442 -4.15 18.97 6.19
N GLN A 443 -4.78 20.10 5.83
CA GLN A 443 -4.56 21.39 6.50
C GLN A 443 -4.91 21.34 7.98
N PHE A 444 -6.04 20.71 8.32
CA PHE A 444 -6.43 20.49 9.71
C PHE A 444 -5.33 19.72 10.46
N LEU A 445 -4.84 18.61 9.89
CA LEU A 445 -3.77 17.80 10.52
C LEU A 445 -2.46 18.58 10.68
N GLN A 446 -2.08 19.40 9.70
CA GLN A 446 -0.85 20.20 9.74
C GLN A 446 -0.80 21.16 10.94
N ARG A 447 -1.94 21.60 11.48
CA ARG A 447 -1.99 22.45 12.68
C ARG A 447 -1.54 21.74 13.97
N PHE A 448 -1.37 20.43 13.94
CA PHE A 448 -1.02 19.59 15.10
C PHE A 448 0.40 19.00 15.02
N VAL A 449 1.21 19.42 14.04
CA VAL A 449 2.59 18.92 13.88
C VAL A 449 3.68 19.87 14.37
N GLU A 450 3.28 21.08 14.81
CA GLU A 450 4.13 22.13 15.39
C GLU A 450 5.44 22.38 14.60
N GLY A 451 5.34 22.44 13.26
CA GLY A 451 6.47 22.72 12.37
C GLY A 451 7.45 21.58 12.14
N CYS A 452 7.20 20.38 12.70
CA CYS A 452 7.97 19.18 12.37
C CYS A 452 7.82 18.83 10.87
N PRO A 453 8.89 18.40 10.18
CA PRO A 453 8.78 17.81 8.85
C PRO A 453 7.75 16.68 8.87
N TRP A 454 6.76 16.77 8.00
CA TRP A 454 5.56 15.96 8.10
C TRP A 454 4.98 15.61 6.74
N ALA A 455 4.52 14.37 6.61
CA ALA A 455 3.68 13.94 5.51
C ALA A 455 2.42 13.20 5.99
N HIS A 456 1.32 13.43 5.29
CA HIS A 456 0.09 12.67 5.42
C HIS A 456 -0.19 11.87 4.15
N LEU A 457 -0.44 10.58 4.36
CA LEU A 457 -0.92 9.65 3.34
C LEU A 457 -2.41 9.37 3.57
N ASP A 458 -3.25 9.90 2.68
CA ASP A 458 -4.67 9.53 2.60
C ASP A 458 -4.81 8.26 1.76
N ILE A 459 -5.01 7.14 2.45
CA ILE A 459 -5.01 5.80 1.88
C ILE A 459 -6.42 5.25 1.64
N ALA A 460 -7.45 6.10 1.71
CA ALA A 460 -8.85 5.68 1.60
C ALA A 460 -9.15 4.89 0.31
N GLY A 461 -8.52 5.23 -0.81
CA GLY A 461 -8.72 4.55 -2.09
C GLY A 461 -7.91 3.27 -2.27
N VAL A 462 -6.86 3.06 -1.46
CA VAL A 462 -5.87 2.00 -1.69
C VAL A 462 -5.80 0.97 -0.56
N ALA A 463 -6.51 1.16 0.55
CA ALA A 463 -6.53 0.24 1.68
C ALA A 463 -7.19 -1.12 1.39
N TRP A 464 -8.09 -1.17 0.39
CA TRP A 464 -8.84 -2.38 0.02
C TRP A 464 -8.87 -2.60 -1.49
N GLY A 465 -8.49 -3.80 -1.94
CA GLY A 465 -8.47 -4.22 -3.34
C GLY A 465 -9.69 -5.06 -3.69
N GLY A 466 -10.47 -4.61 -4.69
CA GLY A 466 -11.63 -5.36 -5.19
C GLY A 466 -11.29 -6.53 -6.12
N LYS A 467 -10.05 -6.58 -6.62
CA LYS A 467 -9.53 -7.56 -7.57
C LYS A 467 -8.13 -8.01 -7.16
N ASP A 468 -7.77 -9.18 -7.64
CA ASP A 468 -6.42 -9.70 -7.51
C ASP A 468 -5.41 -8.91 -8.33
N GLN A 469 -4.28 -8.58 -7.71
CA GLN A 469 -3.05 -8.14 -8.36
C GLN A 469 -1.94 -9.17 -8.09
N PRO A 470 -0.78 -9.09 -8.78
CA PRO A 470 0.29 -10.09 -8.66
C PRO A 470 0.71 -10.33 -7.21
N THR A 471 0.91 -9.29 -6.40
CA THR A 471 1.36 -9.42 -5.00
C THR A 471 0.27 -9.07 -3.99
N VAL A 472 -0.92 -8.65 -4.45
CA VAL A 472 -2.03 -8.20 -3.60
C VAL A 472 -3.29 -8.98 -3.95
N PRO A 473 -3.65 -10.01 -3.16
CA PRO A 473 -4.94 -10.67 -3.30
C PRO A 473 -6.10 -9.70 -3.02
N LYS A 474 -7.29 -10.03 -3.53
CA LYS A 474 -8.53 -9.32 -3.16
C LYS A 474 -8.67 -9.25 -1.63
N GLY A 475 -8.98 -8.05 -1.12
CA GLY A 475 -9.11 -7.79 0.32
C GLY A 475 -8.24 -6.63 0.77
N ALA A 476 -7.86 -6.65 2.05
CA ALA A 476 -6.92 -5.68 2.60
C ALA A 476 -5.60 -5.69 1.82
N THR A 477 -5.15 -4.53 1.37
CA THR A 477 -3.96 -4.44 0.51
C THR A 477 -2.65 -4.44 1.32
N ALA A 478 -2.71 -3.80 2.49
CA ALA A 478 -1.56 -3.34 3.28
C ALA A 478 -0.69 -2.29 2.57
N TRP A 479 -1.28 -1.51 1.66
CA TRP A 479 -0.61 -0.39 1.01
C TRP A 479 0.04 0.52 2.06
N GLY A 480 1.34 0.77 1.92
CA GLY A 480 2.13 1.61 2.80
C GLY A 480 3.15 0.83 3.65
N VAL A 481 2.96 -0.46 3.92
CA VAL A 481 3.95 -1.23 4.70
C VAL A 481 5.27 -1.32 3.95
N ARG A 482 5.23 -1.71 2.66
CA ARG A 482 6.44 -1.89 1.83
C ARG A 482 7.05 -0.54 1.48
N LEU A 483 6.23 0.46 1.18
CA LEU A 483 6.69 1.83 0.90
C LEU A 483 7.45 2.42 2.09
N LEU A 484 6.88 2.37 3.30
CA LEU A 484 7.52 2.98 4.46
C LEU A 484 8.75 2.20 4.92
N ASP A 485 8.74 0.87 4.79
CA ASP A 485 9.93 0.05 5.03
C ASP A 485 11.08 0.44 4.08
N ARG A 486 10.76 0.61 2.79
CA ARG A 486 11.69 1.07 1.76
C ARG A 486 12.24 2.47 2.04
N LEU A 487 11.37 3.42 2.38
CA LEU A 487 11.75 4.79 2.79
C LEU A 487 12.80 4.75 3.92
N VAL A 488 12.55 3.92 4.94
CA VAL A 488 13.46 3.76 6.08
C VAL A 488 14.79 3.14 5.65
N ALA A 489 14.75 2.05 4.88
CA ALA A 489 15.94 1.35 4.44
C ALA A 489 16.87 2.23 3.57
N GLU A 490 16.29 3.08 2.70
CA GLU A 490 17.06 3.90 1.76
C GLU A 490 17.63 5.18 2.37
N HIS A 491 16.88 5.80 3.30
CA HIS A 491 17.20 7.15 3.76
C HIS A 491 17.56 7.26 5.24
N HIS A 492 17.30 6.22 6.04
CA HIS A 492 17.37 6.32 7.50
C HIS A 492 18.17 5.20 8.19
N GLU A 493 18.67 4.23 7.43
CA GLU A 493 19.64 3.26 7.91
C GLU A 493 21.05 3.61 7.43
N GLY A 494 22.04 3.57 8.34
CA GLY A 494 23.44 3.82 8.01
C GLY A 494 23.90 2.89 6.87
N ARG A 495 24.11 3.46 5.68
CA ARG A 495 24.30 2.82 4.37
C ARG A 495 25.14 1.52 4.37
N GLN A 496 24.66 0.56 3.60
CA GLN A 496 25.37 0.09 2.39
C GLN A 496 24.33 -0.20 1.28
N ALA A 497 23.90 0.82 0.54
CA ALA A 497 23.31 0.62 -0.78
C ALA A 497 24.40 0.94 -1.82
N GLN A 498 24.72 -0.03 -2.67
CA GLN A 498 25.58 0.18 -3.83
C GLN A 498 25.02 1.34 -4.67
N PRO A 499 25.89 2.22 -5.23
CA PRO A 499 25.42 3.20 -6.18
C PRO A 499 24.80 2.48 -7.38
N ALA A 500 23.70 3.03 -7.91
CA ALA A 500 23.18 2.65 -9.22
C ALA A 500 24.33 2.69 -10.24
N PRO A 501 24.38 1.77 -11.21
CA PRO A 501 25.41 1.81 -12.24
C PRO A 501 25.33 3.16 -12.95
N ALA A 502 26.45 3.88 -13.01
CA ALA A 502 26.56 5.08 -13.81
C ALA A 502 26.23 4.73 -15.28
N PRO A 503 25.52 5.60 -16.01
CA PRO A 503 25.32 5.40 -17.43
C PRO A 503 26.68 5.28 -18.11
N ALA A 504 26.84 4.26 -18.96
CA ALA A 504 28.08 4.02 -19.68
C ALA A 504 28.47 5.26 -20.49
N GLU A 505 29.58 5.88 -20.12
CA GLU A 505 30.22 6.90 -20.94
C GLU A 505 30.62 6.23 -22.27
N THR A 506 30.12 6.79 -23.36
CA THR A 506 30.50 6.40 -24.70
C THR A 506 31.89 6.98 -24.95
N GLU A 507 32.90 6.11 -25.07
CA GLU A 507 34.21 6.51 -25.60
C GLU A 507 34.05 6.95 -27.05
N GLU A 508 34.02 8.27 -27.27
CA GLU A 508 34.29 8.84 -28.59
C GLU A 508 35.79 8.71 -28.88
N ALA A 509 36.10 7.80 -29.81
CA ALA A 509 37.43 7.64 -30.36
C ALA A 509 37.88 8.91 -31.08
N ALA A 510 38.97 9.51 -30.57
CA ALA A 510 39.68 10.59 -31.23
C ALA A 510 40.28 10.11 -32.57
N VAL A 511 39.78 10.65 -33.68
CA VAL A 511 40.47 10.61 -34.98
C VAL A 511 41.04 11.99 -35.25
N SER A 512 42.38 12.02 -35.31
CA SER A 512 43.18 13.15 -35.77
C SER A 512 43.24 13.14 -37.31
N GLY A 513 43.22 14.33 -37.94
CA GLY A 513 43.49 14.42 -39.38
C GLY A 513 43.02 15.70 -40.07
N ALA A 514 43.85 16.74 -39.94
CA ALA A 514 44.04 17.92 -40.79
C ALA A 514 43.21 18.12 -42.08
N GLY A 515 42.78 19.38 -42.30
CA GLY A 515 43.04 20.05 -43.57
C GLY A 515 41.90 20.81 -44.26
N SER A 516 42.07 22.14 -44.30
CA SER A 516 41.70 23.07 -45.39
C SER A 516 40.34 23.81 -45.38
N ALA A 517 40.49 25.13 -45.20
CA ALA A 517 39.95 26.25 -45.98
C ALA A 517 38.43 26.44 -46.15
N SER A 518 37.94 27.53 -45.55
CA SER A 518 36.76 28.29 -46.02
C SER A 518 36.97 28.83 -47.45
N PRO A 519 35.89 29.18 -48.17
CA PRO A 519 35.40 30.55 -48.06
C PRO A 519 33.87 30.68 -47.98
N ALA A 520 33.47 31.85 -47.48
CA ALA A 520 32.10 32.33 -47.36
C ALA A 520 31.43 32.58 -48.72
N VAL A 521 30.09 32.40 -48.78
CA VAL A 521 29.20 33.14 -49.68
C VAL A 521 27.87 33.40 -48.96
N LEU A 522 27.48 34.69 -48.96
CA LEU A 522 26.21 35.28 -48.55
C LEU A 522 25.08 34.91 -49.54
N ALA A 523 23.84 34.73 -49.06
CA ALA A 523 22.65 35.41 -49.62
C ALA A 523 21.33 35.02 -48.91
N GLU A 524 20.70 36.07 -48.39
CA GLU A 524 19.26 36.42 -48.24
C GLU A 524 18.14 35.44 -48.66
N GLY A 525 17.07 35.42 -47.85
CA GLY A 525 15.74 34.95 -48.25
C GLY A 525 14.76 34.71 -47.09
N THR A 526 14.03 35.74 -46.67
CA THR A 526 12.89 35.67 -45.72
C THR A 526 11.56 35.39 -46.48
N PRO A 527 10.41 35.15 -45.82
CA PRO A 527 9.81 33.84 -45.62
C PRO A 527 8.54 33.61 -46.49
N GLY A 528 8.33 32.37 -46.92
CA GLY A 528 7.09 31.93 -47.57
C GLY A 528 6.08 31.41 -46.55
N SER A 529 4.84 31.90 -46.66
CA SER A 529 3.68 31.58 -45.83
C SER A 529 3.23 30.12 -45.93
N GLU A 530 3.04 29.45 -44.79
CA GLU A 530 2.21 28.24 -44.71
C GLU A 530 0.85 28.57 -44.09
N ALA A 531 -0.19 28.22 -44.85
CA ALA A 531 -1.59 28.31 -44.48
C ALA A 531 -1.95 27.22 -43.44
N PRO A 532 -2.92 27.46 -42.54
CA PRO A 532 -3.31 26.48 -41.53
C PRO A 532 -4.12 25.33 -42.12
N LEU A 533 -3.77 24.11 -41.72
CA LEU A 533 -4.48 22.86 -42.02
C LEU A 533 -5.92 22.88 -41.45
N PRO A 534 -6.91 22.29 -42.14
CA PRO A 534 -8.30 22.27 -41.68
C PRO A 534 -8.52 21.25 -40.55
N ALA A 535 -9.39 21.61 -39.61
CA ALA A 535 -9.83 20.77 -38.49
C ALA A 535 -10.69 19.59 -38.98
N PRO A 536 -10.65 18.42 -38.31
CA PRO A 536 -11.46 17.27 -38.69
C PRO A 536 -12.92 17.39 -38.21
N ASP A 537 -13.85 17.05 -39.10
CA ASP A 537 -15.29 16.96 -38.86
C ASP A 537 -15.64 15.92 -37.79
N LEU A 538 -16.35 16.36 -36.75
CA LEU A 538 -16.97 15.49 -35.73
C LEU A 538 -18.39 15.09 -36.16
N PRO A 539 -18.76 13.80 -36.17
CA PRO A 539 -20.12 13.39 -36.49
C PRO A 539 -21.13 13.76 -35.39
N ALA A 540 -22.32 14.18 -35.82
CA ALA A 540 -23.42 14.64 -34.99
C ALA A 540 -23.91 13.58 -33.99
N ARG A 541 -24.21 14.02 -32.76
CA ARG A 541 -24.82 13.21 -31.70
C ARG A 541 -26.25 12.79 -32.08
N PRO A 542 -26.66 11.52 -31.87
CA PRO A 542 -28.06 11.13 -32.00
C PRO A 542 -28.91 11.70 -30.86
N ALA A 543 -30.16 12.04 -31.19
CA ALA A 543 -31.16 12.64 -30.31
C ALA A 543 -31.53 11.73 -29.13
N ALA A 544 -31.79 12.36 -27.97
CA ALA A 544 -32.21 11.70 -26.75
C ALA A 544 -33.64 11.11 -26.86
N GLU A 545 -33.82 9.87 -26.39
CA GLU A 545 -35.14 9.24 -26.21
C GLU A 545 -35.96 9.95 -25.12
N PRO A 546 -37.30 10.02 -25.27
CA PRO A 546 -38.17 10.64 -24.27
C PRO A 546 -38.39 9.73 -23.04
N ALA A 547 -38.40 10.35 -21.86
CA ALA A 547 -38.63 9.69 -20.57
C ALA A 547 -40.03 9.03 -20.47
N PRO A 548 -40.17 7.89 -19.76
CA PRO A 548 -41.45 7.24 -19.56
C PRO A 548 -42.34 7.98 -18.56
N ALA A 549 -43.64 8.07 -18.87
CA ALA A 549 -44.69 8.73 -18.08
C ALA A 549 -44.90 8.11 -16.68
N PRO A 550 -45.33 8.90 -15.67
CA PRO A 550 -45.53 8.42 -14.31
C PRO A 550 -46.74 7.48 -14.20
N ARG A 551 -46.53 6.29 -13.62
CA ARG A 551 -47.59 5.33 -13.30
C ARG A 551 -48.53 5.89 -12.24
N GLY A 552 -49.82 5.79 -12.55
CA GLY A 552 -50.93 6.36 -11.81
C GLY A 552 -51.09 5.91 -10.36
N THR A 553 -51.76 6.80 -9.64
CA THR A 553 -52.23 6.71 -8.26
C THR A 553 -53.13 5.50 -8.04
N ARG A 554 -52.78 4.64 -7.07
CA ARG A 554 -53.68 3.60 -6.55
C ARG A 554 -54.74 4.27 -5.67
N ARG A 555 -56.01 4.12 -6.05
CA ARG A 555 -57.18 4.42 -5.22
C ARG A 555 -57.21 3.54 -3.95
N PRO A 556 -57.70 4.05 -2.80
CA PRO A 556 -57.88 3.25 -1.60
C PRO A 556 -59.14 2.37 -1.72
N ALA A 557 -59.01 1.11 -1.27
CA ALA A 557 -60.10 0.16 -1.21
C ALA A 557 -61.09 0.54 -0.09
N THR A 558 -62.34 0.75 -0.46
CA THR A 558 -63.50 0.91 0.41
C THR A 558 -63.79 -0.38 1.18
N ARG A 559 -63.68 -0.35 2.52
CA ARG A 559 -64.27 -1.36 3.42
C ARG A 559 -65.80 -1.22 3.42
N ARG A 560 -66.52 -2.27 3.05
CA ARG A 560 -67.96 -2.43 3.31
C ARG A 560 -68.21 -2.89 4.76
N PRO A 561 -69.36 -2.57 5.37
CA PRO A 561 -69.67 -2.92 6.76
C PRO A 561 -70.46 -4.23 6.91
N ARG A 562 -70.22 -4.87 8.08
CA ARG A 562 -71.09 -5.72 8.92
C ARG A 562 -71.76 -6.98 8.33
N ARG A 563 -71.44 -8.12 8.95
CA ARG A 563 -72.32 -8.79 9.93
C ARG A 563 -71.49 -9.55 10.96
#